data_AF-A0A8I6YPF3-F1
#
_entry.id   AF-A0A8I6YPF3-F1
#
_cell.length_a   1.000
_cell.length_b   1.000
_cell.length_c   1.000
_cell.angle_alpha   90.00
_cell.angle_beta   90.00
_cell.angle_gamma   90.00
#
_symmetry.space_group_name_H-M   'P 1'
#
loop_
_entity.id
_entity.type
_entity.pdbx_description
1 polymer ?
#
loop_
_entity_poly.entity_id
_entity_poly.type
_entity_poly.pdbx_seq_one_letter_code
_entity_poly.pdbx_strand_id
1 'polypeptide(L)'
;MLMASGARSSTPQLLLLLYAGCVLLSMSRNAPQHLVAAANSPFSFSFDFSTISISRLQDLRLEGDAALHGKLVDLTYNSITQRIANNNCMGRMAYAHPVPFYDSITGEVSSFTTRFKFAIGLNVGGSNKEGGMAFFLSSYPSRLPPSSSGGNLGLPVDDGRSQVHGTDQFIAVEFDVFSNTWDPSGTQDHIGVDINSVRQSVNTTSLPTFSLNGSMTASITYDNSTKMLVASLQFDDHPSVGPIEVSTILPDPVTSLLPPEVAVGFSAATGTSFQLHQILSWSFNSTLSTHAGMYVCNILILKLEILKSIILHPKMD
;
A
#
# COMPACT_ATOMS: atom_id res chain seq x y z
N MET A 1 -86.24 -12.68 -27.64
CA MET A 1 -85.61 -11.53 -28.31
C MET A 1 -84.55 -10.99 -27.37
N LEU A 2 -83.28 -11.06 -27.84
CA LEU A 2 -82.01 -10.45 -27.40
C LEU A 2 -81.92 -9.87 -25.97
N MET A 3 -81.02 -10.36 -25.09
CA MET A 3 -79.54 -10.27 -25.03
C MET A 3 -78.98 -9.04 -24.27
N ALA A 4 -78.08 -9.36 -23.34
CA ALA A 4 -76.80 -8.69 -23.00
C ALA A 4 -76.73 -7.43 -22.11
N SER A 5 -76.24 -7.69 -20.88
CA SER A 5 -75.07 -7.10 -20.18
C SER A 5 -74.63 -5.64 -20.42
N GLY A 6 -74.32 -4.98 -19.31
CA GLY A 6 -73.41 -3.84 -19.22
C GLY A 6 -72.56 -3.93 -17.95
N ALA A 7 -71.49 -4.74 -17.99
CA ALA A 7 -70.49 -4.82 -16.93
C ALA A 7 -69.50 -3.65 -17.05
N ARG A 8 -69.15 -3.04 -15.91
CA ARG A 8 -68.20 -1.93 -15.79
C ARG A 8 -66.81 -2.34 -16.32
N SER A 9 -66.25 -1.47 -17.14
CA SER A 9 -64.88 -1.52 -17.66
C SER A 9 -63.86 -1.27 -16.53
N SER A 10 -62.99 -2.24 -16.29
CA SER A 10 -61.78 -2.10 -15.46
C SER A 10 -60.64 -2.90 -16.10
N THR A 11 -60.16 -2.47 -17.27
CA THR A 11 -59.28 -3.32 -18.10
C THR A 11 -58.12 -2.63 -18.85
N PRO A 12 -57.48 -1.55 -18.35
CA PRO A 12 -56.10 -1.25 -18.76
C PRO A 12 -55.04 -1.47 -17.66
N GLN A 13 -55.37 -1.27 -16.38
CA GLN A 13 -54.41 -1.48 -15.27
C GLN A 13 -54.13 -2.95 -14.97
N LEU A 14 -55.15 -3.82 -15.04
CA LEU A 14 -54.99 -5.24 -14.79
C LEU A 14 -54.17 -5.93 -15.89
N LEU A 15 -54.30 -5.48 -17.14
CA LEU A 15 -53.50 -5.98 -18.27
C LEU A 15 -52.03 -5.55 -18.16
N LEU A 16 -51.76 -4.34 -17.68
CA LEU A 16 -50.39 -3.84 -17.49
C LEU A 16 -49.66 -4.57 -16.35
N LEU A 17 -50.38 -4.90 -15.26
CA LEU A 17 -49.87 -5.69 -14.14
C LEU A 17 -49.61 -7.15 -14.52
N LEU A 18 -50.47 -7.76 -15.34
CA LEU A 18 -50.28 -9.11 -15.88
C LEU A 18 -49.10 -9.16 -16.87
N TYR A 19 -48.92 -8.14 -17.71
CA TYR A 19 -47.78 -8.04 -18.62
C TYR A 19 -46.46 -7.85 -17.87
N ALA A 20 -46.44 -6.98 -16.85
CA ALA A 20 -45.27 -6.79 -15.98
C ALA A 20 -44.94 -8.07 -15.18
N GLY A 21 -45.95 -8.78 -14.68
CA GLY A 21 -45.78 -10.05 -13.97
C GLY A 21 -45.21 -11.16 -14.86
N CYS A 22 -45.68 -11.30 -16.10
CA CYS A 22 -45.15 -12.28 -17.05
C CYS A 22 -43.72 -11.97 -17.48
N VAL A 23 -43.35 -10.69 -17.66
CA VAL A 23 -41.97 -10.29 -17.97
C VAL A 23 -41.05 -10.61 -16.77
N LEU A 24 -41.47 -10.34 -15.54
CA LEU A 24 -40.69 -10.64 -14.33
C LEU A 24 -40.55 -12.15 -14.04
N LEU A 25 -41.59 -12.95 -14.30
CA LEU A 25 -41.55 -14.42 -14.20
C LEU A 25 -40.67 -15.06 -15.29
N SER A 26 -40.59 -14.45 -16.48
CA SER A 26 -39.68 -14.89 -17.55
C SER A 26 -38.22 -14.51 -17.27
N MET A 27 -37.98 -13.41 -16.56
CA MET A 27 -36.64 -13.00 -16.09
C MET A 27 -36.17 -13.84 -14.88
N SER A 28 -37.10 -14.44 -14.12
CA SER A 28 -36.79 -15.31 -12.96
C SER A 28 -36.28 -16.70 -13.33
N ARG A 29 -36.54 -17.19 -14.56
CA ARG A 29 -36.17 -18.56 -14.96
C ARG A 29 -34.74 -18.69 -15.50
N ASN A 30 -34.05 -17.57 -15.72
CA ASN A 30 -32.65 -17.54 -16.12
C ASN A 30 -31.77 -16.89 -15.04
N ALA A 31 -32.03 -17.18 -13.76
CA ALA A 31 -31.02 -16.95 -12.74
C ALA A 31 -29.94 -18.03 -12.89
N PRO A 32 -28.70 -17.71 -13.32
CA PRO A 32 -27.62 -18.69 -13.24
C PRO A 32 -27.42 -19.06 -11.76
N GLN A 33 -27.76 -20.30 -11.39
CA GLN A 33 -27.45 -20.90 -10.08
C GLN A 33 -25.96 -21.24 -9.94
N HIS A 34 -25.09 -20.35 -10.41
CA HIS A 34 -23.66 -20.44 -10.17
C HIS A 34 -23.17 -19.05 -9.78
N LEU A 35 -23.46 -18.65 -8.53
CA LEU A 35 -22.55 -17.79 -7.79
C LEU A 35 -21.32 -18.66 -7.48
N VAL A 36 -20.47 -18.87 -8.48
CA VAL A 36 -19.05 -18.99 -8.19
C VAL A 36 -18.72 -17.62 -7.61
N ALA A 37 -18.50 -17.53 -6.30
CA ALA A 37 -17.83 -16.38 -5.74
C ALA A 37 -16.60 -16.17 -6.62
N ALA A 38 -16.58 -15.09 -7.41
CA ALA A 38 -15.40 -14.76 -8.19
C ALA A 38 -14.26 -14.75 -7.18
N ALA A 39 -13.32 -15.68 -7.32
CA ALA A 39 -12.21 -15.76 -6.38
C ALA A 39 -11.60 -14.37 -6.33
N ASN A 40 -11.72 -13.70 -5.17
CA ASN A 40 -11.15 -12.38 -4.94
C ASN A 40 -9.67 -12.51 -5.32
N SER A 41 -9.32 -11.97 -6.48
CA SER A 41 -7.98 -12.16 -7.01
C SER A 41 -7.05 -11.30 -6.14
N PRO A 42 -5.96 -11.89 -5.61
CA PRO A 42 -5.02 -11.16 -4.77
C PRO A 42 -4.51 -9.93 -5.51
N PHE A 43 -4.47 -8.79 -4.81
CA PHE A 43 -3.95 -7.55 -5.38
C PHE A 43 -2.43 -7.66 -5.56
N SER A 44 -1.93 -7.31 -6.74
CA SER A 44 -0.48 -7.30 -6.98
C SER A 44 -0.06 -6.32 -8.05
N PHE A 45 1.18 -5.87 -7.97
CA PHE A 45 1.85 -5.12 -9.02
C PHE A 45 3.35 -5.44 -9.05
N SER A 46 3.98 -5.12 -10.18
CA SER A 46 5.42 -5.24 -10.34
C SER A 46 5.94 -4.17 -11.30
N PHE A 47 7.06 -3.54 -10.92
CA PHE A 47 7.80 -2.53 -11.64
C PHE A 47 9.25 -2.99 -11.79
N ASP A 48 9.70 -3.05 -13.03
CA ASP A 48 11.12 -3.10 -13.37
C ASP A 48 11.46 -1.78 -14.06
N PHE A 49 12.17 -0.91 -13.38
CA PHE A 49 12.46 0.43 -13.88
C PHE A 49 13.42 0.42 -15.07
N SER A 50 14.12 -0.69 -15.31
CA SER A 50 14.98 -0.84 -16.48
C SER A 50 14.21 -0.99 -17.80
N THR A 51 12.94 -1.41 -17.72
CA THR A 51 12.05 -1.72 -18.85
C THR A 51 10.67 -1.06 -18.74
N ILE A 52 10.47 -0.17 -17.76
CA ILE A 52 9.15 0.41 -17.47
C ILE A 52 8.60 1.21 -18.65
N SER A 53 7.33 0.96 -19.00
CA SER A 53 6.62 1.75 -20.00
C SER A 53 6.10 3.06 -19.39
N ILE A 54 6.06 4.13 -20.19
CA ILE A 54 5.54 5.44 -19.76
C ILE A 54 4.12 5.32 -19.17
N SER A 55 3.29 4.44 -19.72
CA SER A 55 1.92 4.19 -19.24
C SER A 55 1.86 3.67 -17.80
N ARG A 56 2.91 3.02 -17.29
CA ARG A 56 2.97 2.49 -15.91
C ARG A 56 3.48 3.54 -14.93
N LEU A 57 4.00 4.68 -15.40
CA LEU A 57 4.43 5.78 -14.53
C LEU A 57 3.26 6.50 -13.86
N GLN A 58 2.07 6.44 -14.45
CA GLN A 58 0.85 6.99 -13.83
C GLN A 58 0.43 6.20 -12.58
N ASP A 59 0.94 4.97 -12.41
CA ASP A 59 0.72 4.14 -11.22
C ASP A 59 1.71 4.45 -10.09
N LEU A 60 2.55 5.48 -10.27
CA LEU A 60 3.52 5.94 -9.28
C LEU A 60 3.23 7.38 -8.88
N ARG A 61 3.39 7.64 -7.58
CA ARG A 61 3.36 8.98 -7.00
C ARG A 61 4.75 9.31 -6.49
N LEU A 62 5.36 10.34 -7.06
CA LEU A 62 6.66 10.87 -6.64
C LEU A 62 6.47 12.17 -5.87
N GLU A 63 7.12 12.31 -4.72
CA GLU A 63 7.00 13.45 -3.82
C GLU A 63 8.37 13.91 -3.32
N GLY A 64 8.50 15.20 -2.99
CA GLY A 64 9.77 15.80 -2.58
C GLY A 64 10.81 15.74 -3.69
N ASP A 65 12.02 15.33 -3.34
CA ASP A 65 13.14 15.21 -4.28
C ASP A 65 13.10 13.92 -5.12
N ALA A 66 12.10 13.05 -4.92
CA ALA A 66 12.02 11.79 -5.64
C ALA A 66 11.73 12.02 -7.14
N ALA A 67 12.53 11.40 -8.00
CA ALA A 67 12.44 11.57 -9.44
C ALA A 67 12.80 10.28 -10.18
N LEU A 68 12.13 10.03 -11.30
CA LEU A 68 12.56 9.00 -12.25
C LEU A 68 13.82 9.50 -12.97
N HIS A 69 14.92 8.74 -12.84
CA HIS A 69 16.19 9.04 -13.49
C HIS A 69 16.59 7.89 -14.41
N GLY A 70 16.24 8.01 -15.69
CA GLY A 70 16.55 7.00 -16.69
C GLY A 70 15.83 5.67 -16.40
N LYS A 71 16.55 4.72 -15.81
CA LYS A 71 16.14 3.33 -15.60
C LYS A 71 15.94 2.95 -14.13
N LEU A 72 15.84 3.95 -13.26
CA LEU A 72 15.67 3.81 -11.81
C LEU A 72 14.90 5.02 -11.27
N VAL A 73 14.47 4.94 -10.02
CA VAL A 73 13.90 6.07 -9.28
C VAL A 73 14.88 6.49 -8.19
N ASP A 74 15.33 7.74 -8.24
CA ASP A 74 16.07 8.38 -7.16
C ASP A 74 15.04 8.84 -6.12
N LEU A 75 15.15 8.41 -4.85
CA LEU A 75 14.30 8.89 -3.74
C LEU A 75 14.83 10.17 -3.08
N THR A 76 16.12 10.43 -3.27
CA THR A 76 16.81 11.63 -2.78
C THR A 76 17.51 12.29 -3.96
N TYR A 77 17.76 13.59 -3.85
CA TYR A 77 18.35 14.37 -4.92
C TYR A 77 19.66 13.74 -5.44
N ASN A 78 19.86 13.80 -6.76
CA ASN A 78 21.05 13.25 -7.43
C ASN A 78 21.95 14.39 -7.96
N SER A 79 23.06 14.64 -7.26
CA SER A 79 24.00 15.73 -7.56
C SER A 79 24.88 15.51 -8.81
N ILE A 80 24.91 14.30 -9.39
CA ILE A 80 25.69 14.01 -10.61
C ILE A 80 25.15 14.80 -11.82
N THR A 81 23.89 15.24 -11.79
CA THR A 81 23.27 16.00 -12.88
C THR A 81 22.94 17.47 -12.56
N GLN A 82 22.93 17.89 -11.29
CA GLN A 82 22.62 19.27 -10.91
C GLN A 82 23.45 19.74 -9.70
N ARG A 83 24.07 20.91 -9.87
CA ARG A 83 25.16 21.49 -9.06
C ARG A 83 24.77 22.09 -7.69
N ILE A 84 23.59 21.79 -7.14
CA ILE A 84 23.19 22.36 -5.85
C ILE A 84 23.33 21.32 -4.74
N ALA A 85 24.23 21.60 -3.79
CA ALA A 85 24.33 20.91 -2.52
C ALA A 85 23.15 21.33 -1.63
N ASN A 86 21.96 20.81 -1.92
CA ASN A 86 20.86 20.91 -0.97
C ASN A 86 21.11 19.86 0.11
N ASN A 87 21.69 20.31 1.23
CA ASN A 87 21.70 19.51 2.44
C ASN A 87 20.24 19.32 2.89
N ASN A 88 19.90 18.15 3.44
CA ASN A 88 18.57 17.77 3.90
C ASN A 88 17.56 17.38 2.80
N CYS A 89 17.99 16.59 1.80
CA CYS A 89 17.05 16.06 0.80
C CYS A 89 16.08 15.06 1.42
N MET A 90 14.85 15.03 0.91
CA MET A 90 13.83 14.06 1.31
C MET A 90 12.85 13.81 0.17
N GLY A 91 12.48 12.55 -0.04
CA GLY A 91 11.53 12.18 -1.08
C GLY A 91 10.83 10.87 -0.81
N ARG A 92 9.72 10.68 -1.54
CA ARG A 92 8.91 9.46 -1.51
C ARG A 92 8.54 9.00 -2.91
N MET A 93 8.52 7.68 -3.08
CA MET A 93 7.85 7.02 -4.18
C MET A 93 6.80 6.07 -3.62
N ALA A 94 5.54 6.24 -3.99
CA ALA A 94 4.44 5.36 -3.59
C ALA A 94 3.70 4.79 -4.81
N TYR A 95 3.03 3.65 -4.63
CA TYR A 95 2.01 3.21 -5.57
C TYR A 95 0.84 4.23 -5.55
N ALA A 96 0.39 4.68 -6.71
CA ALA A 96 -0.53 5.82 -6.82
C ALA A 96 -1.97 5.49 -6.38
N HIS A 97 -2.33 4.20 -6.33
CA HIS A 97 -3.68 3.75 -6.00
C HIS A 97 -3.74 3.15 -4.58
N PRO A 98 -4.90 3.17 -3.92
CA PRO A 98 -5.04 2.60 -2.58
C PRO A 98 -4.79 1.09 -2.58
N VAL A 99 -4.08 0.61 -1.57
CA VAL A 99 -3.84 -0.82 -1.33
C VAL A 99 -4.73 -1.28 -0.17
N PRO A 100 -5.61 -2.28 -0.37
CA PRO A 100 -6.41 -2.84 0.72
C PRO A 100 -5.50 -3.48 1.79
N PHE A 101 -5.62 -3.01 3.04
CA PHE A 101 -4.93 -3.56 4.20
C PHE A 101 -5.85 -4.46 5.03
N TYR A 102 -7.10 -4.03 5.25
CA TYR A 102 -8.15 -4.87 5.82
C TYR A 102 -9.54 -4.50 5.29
N ASP A 103 -10.48 -5.43 5.31
CA ASP A 103 -11.88 -5.20 5.00
C ASP A 103 -12.62 -4.70 6.26
N SER A 104 -13.14 -3.49 6.21
CA SER A 104 -13.85 -2.86 7.34
C SER A 104 -15.19 -3.52 7.71
N ILE A 105 -15.78 -4.33 6.83
CA ILE A 105 -17.04 -5.02 7.04
C ILE A 105 -16.80 -6.39 7.66
N THR A 106 -15.85 -7.16 7.12
CA THR A 106 -15.57 -8.53 7.58
C THR A 106 -14.52 -8.59 8.68
N GLY A 107 -13.70 -7.55 8.83
CA GLY A 107 -12.52 -7.54 9.70
C GLY A 107 -11.36 -8.39 9.16
N GLU A 108 -11.45 -8.89 7.93
CA GLU A 108 -10.39 -9.67 7.30
C GLU A 108 -9.18 -8.77 7.03
N VAL A 109 -8.01 -9.14 7.54
CA VAL A 109 -6.76 -8.41 7.34
C VAL A 109 -5.90 -9.15 6.32
N SER A 110 -5.27 -8.39 5.42
CA SER A 110 -4.37 -8.94 4.41
C SER A 110 -3.07 -9.49 4.99
N SER A 111 -2.59 -10.58 4.42
CA SER A 111 -1.16 -10.88 4.39
C SER A 111 -0.55 -10.21 3.16
N PHE A 112 0.69 -9.76 3.24
CA PHE A 112 1.37 -9.16 2.09
C PHE A 112 2.83 -9.60 1.98
N THR A 113 3.34 -9.51 0.75
CA THR A 113 4.76 -9.68 0.44
C THR A 113 5.18 -8.55 -0.49
N THR A 114 6.29 -7.90 -0.18
CA THR A 114 6.97 -6.97 -1.08
C THR A 114 8.41 -7.42 -1.30
N ARG A 115 8.91 -7.24 -2.52
CA ARG A 115 10.30 -7.49 -2.86
C ARG A 115 10.80 -6.38 -3.77
N PHE A 116 11.97 -5.84 -3.47
CA PHE A 116 12.54 -4.74 -4.22
C PHE A 116 14.06 -4.84 -4.30
N LYS A 117 14.58 -4.31 -5.40
CA LYS A 117 16.01 -4.08 -5.60
C LYS A 117 16.28 -2.60 -5.47
N PHE A 118 17.27 -2.26 -4.68
CA PHE A 118 17.66 -0.89 -4.44
C PHE A 118 19.17 -0.76 -4.38
N ALA A 119 19.66 0.46 -4.54
CA ALA A 119 21.06 0.78 -4.35
C ALA A 119 21.20 1.98 -3.42
N ILE A 120 22.18 1.88 -2.53
CA ILE A 120 22.63 2.99 -1.70
C ILE A 120 24.03 3.36 -2.19
N GLY A 121 24.16 4.59 -2.68
CA GLY A 121 25.42 5.11 -3.23
C GLY A 121 26.04 6.14 -2.29
N LEU A 122 27.20 5.81 -1.72
CA LEU A 122 28.00 6.78 -0.98
C LEU A 122 28.72 7.73 -1.94
N ASN A 123 28.89 9.00 -1.55
CA ASN A 123 29.58 9.99 -2.37
C ASN A 123 31.04 9.58 -2.61
N VAL A 124 31.54 9.72 -3.84
CA VAL A 124 32.90 9.33 -4.21
C VAL A 124 33.90 10.19 -3.44
N GLY A 125 34.59 9.57 -2.48
CA GLY A 125 35.63 10.21 -1.66
C GLY A 125 35.16 10.77 -0.31
N GLY A 126 33.88 10.60 0.06
CA GLY A 126 33.36 10.97 1.38
C GLY A 126 33.25 9.77 2.32
N SER A 127 33.70 9.92 3.57
CA SER A 127 33.47 8.97 4.67
C SER A 127 32.22 9.29 5.49
N ASN A 128 31.43 10.29 5.07
CA ASN A 128 30.30 10.80 5.85
C ASN A 128 29.00 10.37 5.17
N LYS A 129 28.08 9.86 5.98
CA LYS A 129 26.73 9.44 5.64
C LYS A 129 25.78 10.03 6.68
N GLU A 130 24.54 10.26 6.30
CA GLU A 130 23.49 10.73 7.21
C GLU A 130 22.13 10.43 6.58
N GLY A 131 21.22 9.80 7.34
CA GLY A 131 19.89 9.42 6.89
C GLY A 131 19.83 7.95 6.45
N GLY A 132 19.09 7.67 5.39
CA GLY A 132 18.78 6.31 4.95
C GLY A 132 17.46 6.26 4.18
N MET A 133 16.91 5.06 4.05
CA MET A 133 15.63 4.84 3.38
C MET A 133 14.75 3.82 4.11
N ALA A 134 13.45 3.85 3.83
CA ALA A 134 12.51 2.90 4.39
C ALA A 134 11.46 2.47 3.36
N PHE A 135 11.01 1.22 3.45
CA PHE A 135 9.72 0.80 2.89
C PHE A 135 8.62 1.09 3.91
N PHE A 136 7.51 1.70 3.50
CA PHE A 136 6.44 2.09 4.44
C PHE A 136 5.05 1.63 3.99
N LEU A 137 4.18 1.46 4.99
CA LEU A 137 2.72 1.50 4.90
C LEU A 137 2.23 2.71 5.71
N SER A 138 1.35 3.52 5.14
CA SER A 138 0.77 4.70 5.82
C SER A 138 -0.62 5.04 5.28
N SER A 139 -1.27 6.07 5.81
CA SER A 139 -2.56 6.54 5.30
C SER A 139 -2.52 6.87 3.80
N TYR A 140 -3.54 6.44 3.06
CA TYR A 140 -3.75 6.85 1.67
C TYR A 140 -4.50 8.20 1.58
N PRO A 141 -4.17 9.11 0.65
CA PRO A 141 -3.04 9.05 -0.27
C PRO A 141 -1.71 9.32 0.44
N SER A 142 -0.60 8.81 -0.13
CA SER A 142 0.74 9.11 0.38
C SER A 142 1.00 10.61 0.40
N ARG A 143 1.66 11.07 1.47
CA ARG A 143 2.12 12.43 1.67
C ARG A 143 3.51 12.40 2.27
N LEU A 144 4.43 13.19 1.73
CA LEU A 144 5.73 13.43 2.35
C LEU A 144 5.54 14.28 3.62
N PRO A 145 5.96 13.81 4.80
CA PRO A 145 5.88 14.59 6.03
C PRO A 145 6.78 15.82 5.97
N PRO A 146 6.37 16.95 6.57
CA PRO A 146 7.23 18.12 6.65
C PRO A 146 8.41 17.87 7.60
N SER A 147 9.57 18.45 7.29
CA SER A 147 10.77 18.40 8.16
C SER A 147 11.29 16.98 8.46
N SER A 148 11.01 16.00 7.59
CA SER A 148 11.42 14.60 7.76
C SER A 148 12.78 14.26 7.15
N SER A 149 13.71 15.23 7.06
CA SER A 149 15.06 15.00 6.55
C SER A 149 15.97 14.31 7.59
N GLY A 150 17.20 13.95 7.19
CA GLY A 150 18.19 13.31 8.05
C GLY A 150 17.73 11.97 8.59
N GLY A 151 18.00 11.70 9.87
CA GLY A 151 17.59 10.46 10.58
C GLY A 151 16.09 10.28 10.76
N ASN A 152 15.24 11.14 10.19
CA ASN A 152 13.80 10.88 10.12
C ASN A 152 13.41 10.12 8.83
N LEU A 153 14.34 9.87 7.91
CA LEU A 153 14.18 8.94 6.76
C LEU A 153 13.00 9.24 5.80
N GLY A 154 12.48 10.47 5.80
CA GLY A 154 11.26 10.80 5.05
C GLY A 154 9.98 10.25 5.68
N LEU A 155 10.03 9.83 6.96
CA LEU A 155 8.93 9.33 7.78
C LEU A 155 8.39 10.42 8.73
N PRO A 156 7.15 10.28 9.24
CA PRO A 156 6.58 11.23 10.17
C PRO A 156 7.46 11.45 11.40
N VAL A 157 7.70 12.71 11.74
CA VAL A 157 8.61 13.09 12.81
C VAL A 157 7.91 12.94 14.16
N ASP A 158 8.45 12.09 15.03
CA ASP A 158 8.08 12.02 16.43
C ASP A 158 9.05 12.84 17.32
N ASP A 159 8.59 13.25 18.49
CA ASP A 159 9.36 14.08 19.43
C ASP A 159 10.27 13.26 20.37
N GLY A 160 10.37 11.95 20.15
CA GLY A 160 11.08 11.00 21.00
C GLY A 160 10.41 10.73 22.35
N ARG A 161 9.25 11.34 22.62
CA ARG A 161 8.48 11.17 23.86
C ARG A 161 7.13 10.51 23.62
N SER A 162 6.55 10.74 22.44
CA SER A 162 5.27 10.20 22.01
C SER A 162 5.34 9.78 20.54
N GLN A 163 4.74 8.63 20.25
CA GLN A 163 4.57 8.15 18.88
C GLN A 163 3.61 9.05 18.09
N VAL A 164 3.72 9.04 16.77
CA VAL A 164 2.76 9.74 15.92
C VAL A 164 1.39 9.05 15.93
N HIS A 165 0.33 9.82 15.67
CA HIS A 165 -1.05 9.35 15.75
C HIS A 165 -1.90 9.88 14.59
N GLY A 166 -3.10 9.30 14.42
CA GLY A 166 -4.04 9.73 13.39
C GLY A 166 -3.52 9.46 11.98
N THR A 167 -3.58 10.45 11.10
CA THR A 167 -3.19 10.27 9.69
C THR A 167 -1.70 10.05 9.48
N ASP A 168 -0.89 10.36 10.48
CA ASP A 168 0.56 10.20 10.44
C ASP A 168 1.01 8.81 10.88
N GLN A 169 0.10 7.93 11.33
CA GLN A 169 0.47 6.55 11.69
C GLN A 169 1.08 5.79 10.49
N PHE A 170 2.10 4.99 10.80
CA PHE A 170 2.86 4.24 9.81
C PHE A 170 3.46 2.96 10.39
N ILE A 171 3.74 2.02 9.48
CA ILE A 171 4.63 0.89 9.71
C ILE A 171 5.74 1.03 8.68
N ALA A 172 7.01 0.92 9.10
CA ALA A 172 8.13 0.98 8.19
C ALA A 172 9.17 -0.11 8.48
N VAL A 173 9.89 -0.48 7.42
CA VAL A 173 11.14 -1.22 7.53
C VAL A 173 12.24 -0.28 7.03
N GLU A 174 13.11 0.13 7.93
CA GLU A 174 14.19 1.06 7.66
C GLU A 174 15.51 0.34 7.31
N PHE A 175 16.29 1.03 6.48
CA PHE A 175 17.66 0.72 6.12
C PHE A 175 18.46 1.98 6.46
N ASP A 176 18.83 2.09 7.72
CA ASP A 176 19.47 3.27 8.27
C ASP A 176 20.98 3.15 8.13
N VAL A 177 21.57 4.17 7.52
CA VAL A 177 23.00 4.23 7.25
C VAL A 177 23.68 5.19 8.22
N PHE A 178 23.04 5.64 9.28
CA PHE A 178 23.63 6.57 10.23
C PHE A 178 23.37 6.13 11.66
N SER A 179 24.19 6.65 12.58
CA SER A 179 23.99 6.43 14.00
C SER A 179 23.57 7.74 14.64
N ASN A 180 22.26 7.92 14.74
CA ASN A 180 21.65 8.91 15.60
C ASN A 180 21.70 8.46 17.08
N THR A 181 21.40 9.39 17.99
CA THR A 181 21.48 9.10 19.44
C THR A 181 20.45 8.10 19.94
N TRP A 182 19.45 7.76 19.12
CA TRP A 182 18.40 6.79 19.42
C TRP A 182 18.67 5.41 18.79
N ASP A 183 19.68 5.30 17.93
CA ASP A 183 19.97 4.08 17.19
C ASP A 183 20.83 3.08 18.00
N PRO A 184 20.89 1.81 17.55
CA PRO A 184 21.76 0.81 18.15
C PRO A 184 23.22 1.25 18.24
N SER A 185 23.79 1.16 19.44
CA SER A 185 25.21 1.47 19.66
C SER A 185 26.13 0.44 18.99
N GLY A 186 27.35 0.85 18.62
CA GLY A 186 28.39 -0.07 18.12
C GLY A 186 28.39 -0.30 16.61
N THR A 187 27.45 0.32 15.88
CA THR A 187 27.42 0.35 14.42
C THR A 187 26.96 1.72 13.91
N GLN A 188 27.20 2.00 12.63
CA GLN A 188 26.54 3.07 11.91
C GLN A 188 25.48 2.57 10.92
N ASP A 189 25.29 1.26 10.76
CA ASP A 189 24.31 0.68 9.83
C ASP A 189 23.40 -0.29 10.59
N HIS A 190 22.09 -0.17 10.41
CA HIS A 190 21.14 -1.16 10.87
C HIS A 190 19.95 -1.29 9.92
N ILE A 191 19.26 -2.43 10.01
CA ILE A 191 17.89 -2.55 9.52
C ILE A 191 16.94 -2.58 10.71
N GLY A 192 15.80 -1.93 10.59
CA GLY A 192 14.86 -1.74 11.69
C GLY A 192 13.41 -1.93 11.26
N VAL A 193 12.55 -2.20 12.24
CA VAL A 193 11.10 -2.09 12.07
C VAL A 193 10.59 -0.97 12.94
N ASP A 194 9.87 -0.05 12.34
CA ASP A 194 9.30 1.12 13.01
C ASP A 194 7.79 1.04 13.02
N ILE A 195 7.19 1.39 14.16
CA ILE A 195 5.74 1.52 14.31
C ILE A 195 5.47 2.88 14.93
N ASN A 196 4.98 3.82 14.13
CA ASN A 196 4.65 5.18 14.53
C ASN A 196 5.80 5.99 15.17
N SER A 197 7.05 5.54 15.08
CA SER A 197 8.23 6.28 15.54
C SER A 197 9.48 5.69 14.89
N VAL A 198 10.29 6.55 14.29
CA VAL A 198 11.64 6.24 13.78
C VAL A 198 12.67 6.29 14.92
N ARG A 199 12.37 7.02 16.00
CA ARG A 199 13.25 7.13 17.17
C ARG A 199 13.14 5.97 18.14
N GLN A 200 12.12 5.13 17.96
CA GLN A 200 11.77 4.03 18.86
C GLN A 200 11.41 2.79 18.04
N SER A 201 12.33 2.34 17.18
CA SER A 201 12.17 1.11 16.41
C SER A 201 11.83 -0.06 17.34
N VAL A 202 10.86 -0.87 16.94
CA VAL A 202 10.38 -2.00 17.74
C VAL A 202 11.36 -3.16 17.75
N ASN A 203 12.18 -3.27 16.70
CA ASN A 203 13.30 -4.20 16.63
C ASN A 203 14.31 -3.71 15.60
N THR A 204 15.59 -4.02 15.82
CA THR A 204 16.70 -3.64 14.93
C THR A 204 17.72 -4.77 14.84
N THR A 205 18.34 -4.92 13.68
CA THR A 205 19.51 -5.77 13.48
C THR A 205 20.68 -4.91 13.04
N SER A 206 21.72 -4.84 13.85
CA SER A 206 22.96 -4.12 13.52
C SER A 206 23.74 -4.81 12.42
N LEU A 207 24.29 -4.03 11.50
CA LEU A 207 25.18 -4.50 10.44
C LEU A 207 26.62 -4.00 10.67
N PRO A 208 27.63 -4.53 9.97
CA PRO A 208 28.94 -3.90 9.95
C PRO A 208 28.85 -2.46 9.43
N THR A 209 29.55 -1.52 10.06
CA THR A 209 29.59 -0.12 9.65
C THR A 209 30.06 0.05 8.20
N PHE A 210 29.32 0.84 7.41
CA PHE A 210 29.50 1.07 5.97
C PHE A 210 29.21 -0.14 5.07
N SER A 211 28.45 -1.11 5.55
CA SER A 211 28.00 -2.25 4.74
C SER A 211 26.76 -1.94 3.91
N LEU A 212 25.87 -1.03 4.34
CA LEU A 212 24.69 -0.61 3.56
C LEU A 212 25.10 0.32 2.39
N ASN A 213 25.79 -0.27 1.43
CA ASN A 213 26.37 0.39 0.27
C ASN A 213 26.38 -0.58 -0.91
N GLY A 214 26.12 -0.07 -2.12
CA GLY A 214 26.03 -0.90 -3.33
C GLY A 214 24.61 -1.36 -3.63
N SER A 215 24.47 -2.48 -4.35
CA SER A 215 23.17 -3.03 -4.76
C SER A 215 22.70 -4.09 -3.76
N MET A 216 21.43 -4.01 -3.38
CA MET A 216 20.81 -4.93 -2.44
C MET A 216 19.42 -5.33 -2.91
N THR A 217 19.01 -6.53 -2.51
CA THR A 217 17.64 -7.01 -2.65
C THR A 217 17.03 -7.23 -1.27
N ALA A 218 15.87 -6.60 -1.02
CA ALA A 218 15.10 -6.84 0.20
C ALA A 218 13.76 -7.52 -0.12
N SER A 219 13.30 -8.35 0.81
CA SER A 219 11.97 -8.95 0.82
C SER A 219 11.33 -8.73 2.19
N ILE A 220 10.08 -8.28 2.23
CA ILE A 220 9.32 -8.07 3.46
C ILE A 220 8.00 -8.84 3.35
N THR A 221 7.70 -9.67 4.34
CA THR A 221 6.46 -10.44 4.43
C THR A 221 5.72 -10.12 5.71
N TYR A 222 4.41 -9.91 5.62
CA TYR A 222 3.50 -9.88 6.76
C TYR A 222 2.52 -11.04 6.64
N ASP A 223 2.47 -11.89 7.65
CA ASP A 223 1.49 -12.96 7.78
C ASP A 223 0.45 -12.60 8.84
N ASN A 224 -0.77 -12.33 8.40
CA ASN A 224 -1.87 -11.97 9.29
C ASN A 224 -2.27 -13.09 10.27
N SER A 225 -2.00 -14.37 9.95
CA SER A 225 -2.34 -15.49 10.85
C SER A 225 -1.44 -15.53 12.08
N THR A 226 -0.17 -15.15 11.92
CA THR A 226 0.83 -15.09 12.99
C THR A 226 1.10 -13.67 13.50
N LYS A 227 0.57 -12.66 12.80
CA LYS A 227 0.86 -11.23 12.95
C LYS A 227 2.34 -10.89 12.74
N MET A 228 3.12 -11.78 12.14
CA MET A 228 4.56 -11.63 12.02
C MET A 228 4.92 -10.82 10.77
N LEU A 229 5.68 -9.74 10.97
CA LEU A 229 6.39 -9.01 9.93
C LEU A 229 7.85 -9.46 9.93
N VAL A 230 8.36 -9.89 8.77
CA VAL A 230 9.76 -10.30 8.58
C VAL A 230 10.33 -9.54 7.40
N ALA A 231 11.46 -8.88 7.60
CA ALA A 231 12.26 -8.27 6.55
C ALA A 231 13.59 -9.03 6.42
N SER A 232 13.99 -9.31 5.18
CA SER A 232 15.22 -10.00 4.82
C SER A 232 15.97 -9.18 3.77
N LEU A 233 17.26 -8.97 3.97
CA LEU A 233 18.14 -8.16 3.13
C LEU A 233 19.32 -9.00 2.63
N GLN A 234 19.55 -8.98 1.32
CA GLN A 234 20.68 -9.61 0.66
C GLN A 234 21.55 -8.56 -0.04
N PHE A 235 22.87 -8.62 0.17
CA PHE A 235 23.85 -7.87 -0.62
C PHE A 235 24.08 -8.57 -1.96
N ASP A 236 23.72 -7.91 -3.07
CA ASP A 236 23.77 -8.52 -4.40
C ASP A 236 25.22 -8.65 -4.91
N ASP A 237 26.08 -7.73 -4.50
CA ASP A 237 27.51 -7.71 -4.82
C ASP A 237 28.36 -8.61 -3.92
N HIS A 238 27.81 -9.02 -2.77
CA HIS A 238 28.44 -9.94 -1.81
C HIS A 238 27.52 -11.13 -1.47
N PRO A 239 27.14 -11.97 -2.46
CA PRO A 239 26.14 -13.02 -2.29
C PRO A 239 26.59 -14.17 -1.36
N SER A 240 27.87 -14.21 -0.96
CA SER A 240 28.37 -15.16 0.03
C SER A 240 28.01 -14.78 1.47
N VAL A 241 27.63 -13.52 1.72
CA VAL A 241 27.05 -13.08 3.00
C VAL A 241 25.60 -13.52 3.01
N GLY A 242 25.22 -14.33 4.00
CA GLY A 242 23.84 -14.76 4.17
C GLY A 242 22.89 -13.57 4.41
N PRO A 243 21.58 -13.75 4.21
CA PRO A 243 20.63 -12.67 4.40
C PRO A 243 20.64 -12.16 5.84
N ILE A 244 20.55 -10.83 5.99
CA ILE A 244 20.33 -10.15 7.26
C ILE A 244 18.83 -10.03 7.47
N GLU A 245 18.33 -10.35 8.67
CA GLU A 245 16.90 -10.33 8.96
C GLU A 245 16.56 -9.47 10.17
N VAL A 246 15.37 -8.86 10.15
CA VAL A 246 14.71 -8.26 11.31
C VAL A 246 13.23 -8.65 11.26
N SER A 247 12.64 -8.93 12.42
CA SER A 247 11.24 -9.32 12.51
C SER A 247 10.57 -8.81 13.77
N THR A 248 9.25 -8.72 13.72
CA THR A 248 8.43 -8.38 14.88
C THR A 248 7.02 -8.94 14.74
N ILE A 249 6.29 -9.00 15.85
CA ILE A 249 4.85 -9.29 15.86
C ILE A 249 4.13 -7.94 15.93
N LEU A 250 3.27 -7.64 14.94
CA LEU A 250 2.49 -6.41 14.96
C LEU A 250 1.41 -6.46 16.06
N PRO A 251 1.09 -5.31 16.70
CA PRO A 251 0.03 -5.20 17.70
C PRO A 251 -1.34 -5.74 17.24
N ASP A 252 -2.12 -6.25 18.20
CA ASP A 252 -3.51 -6.68 18.00
C ASP A 252 -4.49 -5.74 18.75
N PRO A 253 -5.53 -5.18 18.10
CA PRO A 253 -5.87 -5.35 16.69
C PRO A 253 -4.96 -4.53 15.77
N VAL A 254 -4.37 -5.19 14.77
CA VAL A 254 -3.49 -4.54 13.76
C VAL A 254 -4.23 -3.48 12.94
N THR A 255 -5.56 -3.59 12.87
CA THR A 255 -6.46 -2.60 12.24
C THR A 255 -6.48 -1.25 12.94
N SER A 256 -5.95 -1.15 14.17
CA SER A 256 -5.80 0.13 14.89
C SER A 256 -4.56 0.92 14.47
N LEU A 257 -3.65 0.31 13.71
CA LEU A 257 -2.41 0.96 13.29
C LEU A 257 -2.61 1.81 12.04
N LEU A 258 -3.43 1.35 11.11
CA LEU A 258 -3.57 1.93 9.77
C LEU A 258 -5.04 1.88 9.32
N PRO A 259 -5.46 2.75 8.38
CA PRO A 259 -6.78 2.69 7.78
C PRO A 259 -7.01 1.43 6.92
N PRO A 260 -8.26 1.12 6.52
CA PRO A 260 -8.58 -0.04 5.67
C PRO A 260 -7.83 -0.06 4.34
N GLU A 261 -7.53 1.12 3.78
CA GLU A 261 -6.77 1.32 2.55
C GLU A 261 -5.53 2.16 2.84
N VAL A 262 -4.37 1.67 2.42
CA VAL A 262 -3.06 2.26 2.73
C VAL A 262 -2.32 2.70 1.48
N ALA A 263 -1.42 3.66 1.65
CA ALA A 263 -0.34 3.91 0.71
C ALA A 263 0.84 3.01 1.06
N VAL A 264 1.41 2.36 0.04
CA VAL A 264 2.65 1.58 0.15
C VAL A 264 3.72 2.21 -0.72
N GLY A 265 4.95 2.26 -0.24
CA GLY A 265 6.02 2.94 -0.97
C GLY A 265 7.34 2.94 -0.24
N PHE A 266 8.21 3.85 -0.70
CA PHE A 266 9.53 4.09 -0.15
C PHE A 266 9.68 5.55 0.21
N SER A 267 10.33 5.83 1.33
CA SER A 267 10.82 7.15 1.69
C SER A 267 12.33 7.10 1.84
N ALA A 268 12.99 8.22 1.58
CA ALA A 268 14.39 8.36 1.92
C ALA A 268 14.68 9.81 2.30
N ALA A 269 15.71 9.97 3.12
CA ALA A 269 16.23 11.27 3.46
C ALA A 269 17.75 11.25 3.58
N THR A 270 18.32 12.42 3.39
CA THR A 270 19.72 12.73 3.71
C THR A 270 19.74 13.86 4.72
N GLY A 271 20.86 14.03 5.43
CA GLY A 271 21.11 15.23 6.22
C GLY A 271 22.15 16.13 5.56
N THR A 272 23.20 16.46 6.29
CA THR A 272 24.32 17.29 5.82
C THR A 272 25.24 16.57 4.84
N SER A 273 25.19 15.23 4.82
CA SER A 273 25.98 14.38 3.92
C SER A 273 25.13 13.90 2.75
N PHE A 274 25.72 13.90 1.56
CA PHE A 274 25.06 13.42 0.34
C PHE A 274 25.12 11.89 0.24
N GLN A 275 23.98 11.30 -0.12
CA GLN A 275 23.86 9.87 -0.42
C GLN A 275 22.73 9.66 -1.42
N LEU A 276 22.93 8.70 -2.32
CA LEU A 276 21.91 8.27 -3.26
C LEU A 276 21.10 7.12 -2.68
N HIS A 277 19.79 7.19 -2.82
CA HIS A 277 18.85 6.13 -2.48
C HIS A 277 18.02 5.82 -3.73
N GLN A 278 18.27 4.66 -4.36
CA GLN A 278 17.78 4.38 -5.71
C GLN A 278 16.97 3.10 -5.73
N ILE A 279 15.77 3.12 -6.30
CA ILE A 279 14.95 1.93 -6.51
C ILE A 279 15.11 1.46 -7.96
N LEU A 280 15.50 0.19 -8.13
CA LEU A 280 15.75 -0.45 -9.42
C LEU A 280 14.56 -1.33 -9.86
N SER A 281 13.93 -2.03 -8.91
CA SER A 281 12.70 -2.76 -9.16
C SER A 281 11.90 -2.94 -7.89
N TRP A 282 10.59 -3.14 -8.03
CA TRP A 282 9.68 -3.30 -6.91
C TRP A 282 8.47 -4.14 -7.31
N SER A 283 8.16 -5.16 -6.51
CA SER A 283 6.95 -5.97 -6.61
C SER A 283 6.23 -6.04 -5.27
N PHE A 284 4.91 -6.06 -5.31
CA PHE A 284 4.04 -6.17 -4.15
C PHE A 284 2.90 -7.14 -4.44
N ASN A 285 2.53 -7.94 -3.45
CA ASN A 285 1.42 -8.87 -3.49
C ASN A 285 0.68 -8.83 -2.14
N SER A 286 -0.65 -8.77 -2.16
CA SER A 286 -1.52 -8.81 -0.99
C SER A 286 -2.66 -9.79 -1.21
N THR A 287 -3.06 -10.49 -0.16
CA THR A 287 -4.15 -11.48 -0.22
C THR A 287 -5.53 -10.85 -0.40
N LEU A 288 -5.71 -9.57 -0.02
CA LEU A 288 -6.97 -8.87 -0.21
C LEU A 288 -7.07 -8.29 -1.62
N SER A 289 -8.22 -8.47 -2.27
CA SER A 289 -8.51 -7.88 -3.58
C SER A 289 -8.94 -6.42 -3.45
N THR A 290 -8.63 -5.59 -4.44
CA THR A 290 -9.19 -4.23 -4.55
C THR A 290 -10.68 -4.29 -4.85
N HIS A 291 -11.52 -3.72 -3.97
CA HIS A 291 -12.99 -3.74 -4.09
C HIS A 291 -13.59 -2.92 -5.27
N ALA A 292 -12.76 -2.44 -6.20
CA ALA A 292 -13.19 -1.60 -7.32
C ALA A 292 -14.32 -2.21 -8.19
N GLY A 293 -14.52 -3.53 -8.15
CA GLY A 293 -15.62 -4.22 -8.84
C GLY A 293 -16.76 -4.76 -7.93
N MET A 294 -16.56 -4.82 -6.62
CA MET A 294 -17.44 -5.63 -5.75
C MET A 294 -18.63 -4.83 -5.17
N TYR A 295 -18.42 -3.54 -4.87
CA TYR A 295 -19.50 -2.66 -4.38
C TYR A 295 -20.55 -2.36 -5.45
N VAL A 296 -20.15 -2.22 -6.72
CA VAL A 296 -21.09 -1.99 -7.83
C VAL A 296 -22.03 -3.20 -7.98
N CYS A 297 -21.50 -4.42 -7.85
CA CYS A 297 -22.28 -5.64 -7.92
C CYS A 297 -23.24 -5.77 -6.72
N ASN A 298 -22.77 -5.56 -5.49
CA ASN A 298 -23.59 -5.68 -4.28
C ASN A 298 -24.69 -4.60 -4.19
N ILE A 299 -24.40 -3.36 -4.60
CA ILE A 299 -25.41 -2.29 -4.67
C ILE A 299 -26.47 -2.61 -5.74
N LEU A 300 -26.06 -3.19 -6.89
CA LEU A 300 -26.99 -3.59 -7.93
C LEU A 300 -27.89 -4.75 -7.47
N ILE A 301 -27.33 -5.73 -6.76
CA ILE A 301 -28.05 -6.87 -6.18
C ILE A 301 -29.06 -6.39 -5.12
N LEU A 302 -28.65 -5.54 -4.18
CA LEU A 302 -29.54 -4.95 -3.18
C LEU A 302 -30.68 -4.15 -3.81
N LYS A 303 -30.38 -3.35 -4.86
CA LYS A 303 -31.42 -2.62 -5.61
C LYS A 303 -32.40 -3.56 -6.30
N LEU A 304 -31.94 -4.68 -6.85
CA LEU A 304 -32.79 -5.71 -7.47
C LEU A 304 -33.68 -6.43 -6.45
N GLU A 305 -33.16 -6.75 -5.25
CA GLU A 305 -33.93 -7.39 -4.18
C GLU A 305 -35.03 -6.45 -3.62
N ILE A 306 -34.69 -5.18 -3.41
CA ILE A 306 -35.66 -4.17 -2.98
C ILE A 306 -36.75 -3.99 -4.04
N LEU A 307 -36.38 -3.95 -5.32
CA LEU A 307 -37.35 -3.86 -6.41
C LEU A 307 -38.28 -5.08 -6.47
N LYS A 308 -37.75 -6.30 -6.25
CA LYS A 308 -38.57 -7.52 -6.14
C LYS A 308 -39.57 -7.44 -4.98
N SER A 309 -39.15 -6.96 -3.81
CA SER A 309 -40.02 -6.82 -2.63
C SER A 309 -41.19 -5.85 -2.86
N ILE A 310 -40.91 -4.73 -3.54
CA ILE A 310 -41.92 -3.71 -3.87
C ILE A 310 -42.94 -4.25 -4.89
N ILE A 311 -42.50 -5.04 -5.87
CA ILE A 311 -43.38 -5.55 -6.94
C ILE A 311 -44.19 -6.77 -6.48
N LEU A 312 -43.64 -7.63 -5.61
CA LEU A 312 -44.32 -8.84 -5.14
C LEU A 312 -45.26 -8.61 -3.96
N HIS A 313 -45.09 -7.52 -3.21
CA HIS A 313 -45.96 -7.13 -2.11
C HIS A 313 -46.42 -5.67 -2.24
N PRO A 314 -47.27 -5.34 -3.24
CA PRO A 314 -47.95 -4.05 -3.22
C PRO A 314 -48.79 -3.99 -1.94
N LYS A 315 -48.50 -3.02 -1.07
CA LYS A 315 -49.42 -2.65 0.01
C LYS A 315 -50.74 -2.28 -0.65
N MET A 316 -51.77 -3.09 -0.41
CA MET A 316 -53.14 -2.71 -0.70
C MET A 316 -53.59 -1.77 0.41
N ASP A 317 -53.57 -0.47 0.12
CA ASP A 317 -54.37 0.53 0.82
C ASP A 317 -55.68 0.74 0.05
#